data_AF-A0A1B6MPC5-F1
#
_entry.id   AF-A0A1B6MPC5-F1
#
_cell.length_a   1.000
_cell.length_b   1.000
_cell.length_c   1.000
_cell.angle_alpha   90.00
_cell.angle_beta   90.00
_cell.angle_gamma   90.00
#
_symmetry.space_group_name_H-M   'P 1'
#
loop_
_entity.id
_entity.type
_entity.pdbx_description
1 polymer ?
#
loop_
_entity_poly.entity_id
_entity_poly.type
_entity_poly.pdbx_seq_one_letter_code
_entity_poly.pdbx_strand_id
1 'polypeptide(L)'
;MMCLSLVVAAITLGVSADHYEVPHWQQQIPYNGIAHLFHGMYREMYVTSDSTNRTAGSIILQNMEKLREGSKELKGLADSVSEAEFHKKYLQPVRFMVLRGRKQWNLISYRNAELSEKYGWDDEEIARFRDMYREILDTVNEMEECLNLRHVDLSDQ
;
A
#
# COMPACT_ATOMS: atom_id res chain seq x y z
N MET A 1 47.65 16.37 -34.96
CA MET A 1 46.20 16.34 -35.22
C MET A 1 45.63 15.07 -34.62
N MET A 2 45.03 15.16 -33.44
CA MET A 2 44.33 14.04 -32.80
C MET A 2 42.86 14.41 -32.72
N CYS A 3 42.00 13.63 -33.38
CA CYS A 3 40.56 13.72 -33.27
C CYS A 3 40.16 13.20 -31.87
N LEU A 4 39.76 14.10 -30.98
CA LEU A 4 39.09 13.72 -29.73
C LEU A 4 37.58 13.61 -30.01
N SER A 5 37.09 12.37 -30.01
CA SER A 5 35.66 12.06 -30.00
C SER A 5 35.04 12.53 -28.68
N LEU A 6 34.03 13.40 -28.77
CA LEU A 6 33.15 13.74 -27.65
C LEU A 6 32.24 12.54 -27.35
N VAL A 7 32.55 11.82 -26.27
CA VAL A 7 31.62 10.86 -25.67
C VAL A 7 30.65 11.67 -24.80
N VAL A 8 29.39 11.76 -25.24
CA VAL A 8 28.29 12.28 -24.45
C VAL A 8 28.01 11.29 -23.32
N ALA A 9 28.47 11.61 -22.11
CA ALA A 9 28.08 10.90 -20.92
C ALA A 9 26.65 11.32 -20.55
N ALA A 10 25.67 10.49 -20.88
CA ALA A 10 24.34 10.59 -20.32
C ALA A 10 24.43 10.26 -18.83
N ILE A 11 24.33 11.28 -17.98
CA ILE A 11 24.17 11.11 -16.53
C ILE A 11 22.73 10.64 -16.32
N THR A 12 22.52 9.33 -16.26
CA THR A 12 21.33 8.77 -15.63
C THR A 12 21.44 9.06 -14.14
N LEU A 13 20.69 10.07 -13.68
CA LEU A 13 20.37 10.23 -12.27
C LEU A 13 19.53 9.02 -11.87
N GLY A 14 20.21 7.95 -11.45
CA GLY A 14 19.60 6.88 -10.69
C GLY A 14 19.06 7.50 -9.43
N VAL A 15 17.74 7.69 -9.37
CA VAL A 15 17.05 7.97 -8.13
C VAL A 15 17.20 6.69 -7.31
N SER A 16 18.25 6.63 -6.48
CA SER A 16 18.35 5.65 -5.41
C SER A 16 17.22 5.96 -4.46
N ALA A 17 16.06 5.33 -4.70
CA ALA A 17 15.11 5.08 -3.63
C ALA A 17 15.89 4.27 -2.61
N ASP A 18 16.35 4.91 -1.54
CA ASP A 18 16.93 4.25 -0.37
C ASP A 18 15.94 3.17 0.07
N HIS A 19 16.16 1.96 -0.43
CA HIS A 19 15.55 0.77 0.07
C HIS A 19 16.15 0.62 1.45
N TYR A 20 15.38 0.99 2.48
CA TYR A 20 15.58 0.44 3.80
C TYR A 20 15.40 -1.07 3.66
N GLU A 21 16.47 -1.77 3.28
CA GLU A 21 16.56 -3.21 3.33
C GLU A 21 16.56 -3.58 4.81
N VAL A 22 15.38 -3.91 5.34
CA VAL A 22 15.26 -4.55 6.64
C VAL A 22 15.75 -6.00 6.43
N PRO A 23 16.95 -6.39 6.92
CA PRO A 23 17.72 -7.50 6.34
C PRO A 23 17.22 -8.92 6.62
N HIS A 24 15.96 -9.11 7.01
CA HIS A 24 15.44 -10.41 7.49
C HIS A 24 14.10 -10.84 6.88
N TRP A 25 13.51 -10.03 6.00
CA TRP A 25 12.11 -10.21 5.57
C TRP A 25 11.95 -10.65 4.11
N GLN A 26 13.05 -11.06 3.45
CA GLN A 26 13.08 -11.25 2.00
C GLN A 26 12.60 -12.60 1.46
N GLN A 27 12.10 -13.54 2.27
CA GLN A 27 11.56 -14.79 1.71
C GLN A 27 10.32 -15.31 2.48
N GLN A 28 9.24 -15.51 1.70
CA GLN A 28 8.05 -16.33 1.98
C GLN A 28 6.98 -15.73 2.89
N ILE A 29 6.09 -14.89 2.32
CA ILE A 29 4.62 -14.99 2.35
C ILE A 29 4.13 -13.91 1.34
N PRO A 30 3.41 -14.25 0.24
CA PRO A 30 2.99 -13.27 -0.78
C PRO A 30 2.23 -12.06 -0.21
N TYR A 31 1.57 -12.23 0.93
CA TYR A 31 0.74 -11.23 1.59
C TYR A 31 1.50 -10.18 2.42
N ASN A 32 2.80 -10.36 2.67
CA ASN A 32 3.62 -9.25 3.19
C ASN A 32 3.64 -8.08 2.20
N GLY A 33 3.63 -8.37 0.88
CA GLY A 33 3.52 -7.35 -0.15
C GLY A 33 2.23 -6.52 -0.05
N ILE A 34 1.12 -7.13 0.33
CA ILE A 34 -0.16 -6.43 0.55
C ILE A 34 -0.10 -5.53 1.79
N ALA A 35 0.46 -6.03 2.89
CA ALA A 35 0.68 -5.22 4.09
C ALA A 35 1.62 -4.02 3.80
N HIS A 36 2.68 -4.21 3.02
CA HIS A 36 3.56 -3.14 2.58
C HIS A 36 2.88 -2.14 1.64
N LEU A 37 2.07 -2.63 0.68
CA LEU A 37 1.30 -1.76 -0.20
C LEU A 37 0.34 -0.90 0.61
N PHE A 38 -0.37 -1.48 1.58
CA PHE A 38 -1.24 -0.76 2.50
C PHE A 38 -0.53 0.39 3.20
N HIS A 39 0.66 0.14 3.76
CA HIS A 39 1.48 1.17 4.40
C HIS A 39 2.02 2.22 3.42
N GLY A 40 2.39 1.78 2.21
CA GLY A 40 2.93 2.62 1.15
C GLY A 40 1.91 3.61 0.58
N MET A 41 0.62 3.25 0.53
CA MET A 41 -0.42 4.06 -0.09
C MET A 41 -0.52 5.48 0.48
N TYR A 42 -0.41 5.65 1.81
CA TYR A 42 -0.42 6.98 2.42
C TYR A 42 0.73 7.86 1.90
N ARG A 43 1.94 7.28 1.75
CA ARG A 43 3.10 8.01 1.24
C ARG A 43 2.97 8.32 -0.24
N GLU A 44 2.48 7.39 -1.04
CA GLU A 44 2.23 7.58 -2.48
C GLU A 44 1.24 8.72 -2.74
N MET A 45 0.17 8.77 -1.94
CA MET A 45 -0.82 9.86 -1.96
C MET A 45 -0.21 11.20 -1.52
N TYR A 46 0.78 11.22 -0.62
CA TYR A 46 1.35 12.47 -0.11
C TYR A 46 2.40 13.09 -1.07
N VAL A 47 3.32 12.27 -1.60
CA VAL A 47 4.58 12.71 -2.24
C VAL A 47 4.44 13.17 -3.70
N THR A 48 3.30 12.97 -4.35
CA THR A 48 3.08 13.32 -5.76
C THR A 48 2.91 14.84 -5.93
N SER A 49 4.01 15.54 -6.27
CA SER A 49 4.05 17.01 -6.42
C SER A 49 4.57 17.54 -7.77
N ASP A 50 4.93 16.72 -8.76
CA ASP A 50 5.47 17.25 -10.03
C ASP A 50 4.90 16.61 -11.31
N SER A 51 4.23 17.46 -12.09
CA SER A 51 4.02 17.51 -13.56
C SER A 51 3.59 16.27 -14.38
N THR A 52 3.27 15.13 -13.77
CA THR A 52 2.61 13.97 -14.44
C THR A 52 1.34 13.50 -13.73
N ASN A 53 0.60 14.44 -13.12
CA ASN A 53 -0.50 14.21 -12.18
C ASN A 53 -1.54 13.17 -12.60
N ARG A 54 -1.89 13.08 -13.89
CA ARG A 54 -2.85 12.08 -14.37
C ARG A 54 -2.30 10.64 -14.34
N THR A 55 -1.03 10.46 -14.72
CA THR A 55 -0.35 9.16 -14.64
C THR A 55 -0.19 8.72 -13.19
N ALA A 56 0.19 9.66 -12.30
CA ALA A 56 0.26 9.42 -10.86
C ALA A 56 -1.11 8.99 -10.29
N GLY A 57 -2.18 9.71 -10.66
CA GLY A 57 -3.55 9.36 -10.29
C GLY A 57 -3.95 7.96 -10.77
N SER A 58 -3.65 7.59 -12.01
CA SER A 58 -3.92 6.25 -12.52
C SER A 58 -3.16 5.15 -11.77
N ILE A 59 -1.89 5.38 -11.42
CA ILE A 59 -1.08 4.44 -10.63
C ILE A 59 -1.69 4.24 -9.24
N ILE A 60 -2.12 5.33 -8.59
CA ILE A 60 -2.81 5.28 -7.30
C ILE A 60 -4.07 4.42 -7.40
N LEU A 61 -4.93 4.65 -8.40
CA LEU A 61 -6.16 3.84 -8.57
C LEU A 61 -5.83 2.35 -8.82
N GLN A 62 -4.79 2.05 -9.60
CA GLN A 62 -4.35 0.67 -9.81
C GLN A 62 -3.82 0.01 -8.52
N ASN A 63 -3.08 0.76 -7.71
CA ASN A 63 -2.56 0.26 -6.43
C ASN A 63 -3.68 0.08 -5.41
N MET A 64 -4.65 0.98 -5.36
CA MET A 64 -5.88 0.82 -4.57
C MET A 64 -6.65 -0.44 -4.96
N GLU A 65 -6.80 -0.72 -6.26
CA GLU A 65 -7.45 -1.93 -6.76
C GLU A 65 -6.71 -3.20 -6.32
N LYS A 66 -5.38 -3.24 -6.51
CA LYS A 66 -4.53 -4.36 -6.06
C LYS A 66 -4.63 -4.57 -4.55
N LEU A 67 -4.64 -3.48 -3.78
CA LEU A 67 -4.76 -3.54 -2.34
C LEU A 67 -6.12 -4.05 -1.90
N ARG A 68 -7.20 -3.60 -2.55
CA ARG A 68 -8.57 -4.08 -2.31
C ARG A 68 -8.66 -5.59 -2.49
N GLU A 69 -8.26 -6.09 -3.66
CA GLU A 69 -8.32 -7.53 -3.94
C GLU A 69 -7.38 -8.33 -3.04
N GLY A 70 -6.14 -7.88 -2.87
CA GLY A 70 -5.16 -8.56 -2.02
C GLY A 70 -5.54 -8.59 -0.54
N SER A 71 -6.21 -7.55 -0.03
CA SER A 71 -6.72 -7.52 1.35
C SER A 71 -7.84 -8.53 1.55
N LYS A 72 -8.79 -8.63 0.61
CA LYS A 72 -9.87 -9.63 0.63
C LYS A 72 -9.31 -11.05 0.57
N GLU A 73 -8.33 -11.30 -0.30
CA GLU A 73 -7.67 -12.60 -0.41
C GLU A 73 -6.94 -12.98 0.89
N LEU A 74 -6.14 -12.06 1.44
CA LEU A 74 -5.45 -12.27 2.72
C LEU A 74 -6.44 -12.61 3.84
N LYS A 75 -7.56 -11.87 3.92
CA LYS A 75 -8.62 -12.11 4.90
C LYS A 75 -9.23 -13.50 4.73
N GLY A 76 -9.62 -13.87 3.51
CA GLY A 76 -10.19 -15.19 3.22
C GLY A 76 -9.25 -16.35 3.58
N LEU A 77 -7.95 -16.18 3.37
CA LEU A 77 -6.94 -17.16 3.78
C LEU A 77 -6.75 -17.20 5.29
N ALA A 78 -6.66 -16.04 5.94
CA ALA A 78 -6.57 -15.94 7.40
C ALA A 78 -7.75 -16.62 8.11
N ASP A 79 -8.95 -16.56 7.53
CA ASP A 79 -10.16 -17.19 8.07
C ASP A 79 -10.21 -18.70 7.82
N SER A 80 -9.67 -19.16 6.70
CA SER A 80 -9.81 -20.57 6.26
C SER A 80 -8.75 -21.52 6.79
N VAL A 81 -7.69 -21.00 7.42
CA VAL A 81 -6.60 -21.84 7.95
C VAL A 81 -6.75 -22.16 9.44
N SER A 82 -6.09 -23.25 9.85
CA SER A 82 -6.00 -23.63 11.26
C SER A 82 -5.31 -22.55 12.09
N GLU A 83 -5.55 -22.55 13.40
CA GLU A 83 -4.95 -21.58 14.31
C GLU A 83 -3.41 -21.60 14.30
N ALA A 84 -2.81 -22.79 14.23
CA ALA A 84 -1.36 -22.94 14.15
C ALA A 84 -0.80 -22.34 12.86
N GLU A 85 -1.47 -22.55 11.74
CA GLU A 85 -1.05 -22.00 10.44
C GLU A 85 -1.27 -20.48 10.37
N PHE A 86 -2.38 -20.00 10.92
CA PHE A 86 -2.66 -18.57 11.09
C PHE A 86 -1.51 -17.87 11.82
N HIS A 87 -1.16 -18.35 13.02
CA HIS A 87 -0.09 -17.79 13.84
C HIS A 87 1.27 -17.84 13.15
N LYS A 88 1.52 -18.90 12.38
CA LYS A 88 2.80 -19.10 11.68
C LYS A 88 2.96 -18.19 10.46
N LYS A 89 1.90 -17.97 9.68
CA LYS A 89 2.02 -17.36 8.34
C LYS A 89 1.24 -16.07 8.11
N TYR A 90 0.16 -15.83 8.85
CA TYR A 90 -0.78 -14.75 8.53
C TYR A 90 -0.90 -13.72 9.65
N LEU A 91 -0.58 -14.08 10.89
CA LEU A 91 -0.68 -13.17 12.03
C LEU A 91 0.10 -11.87 11.81
N GLN A 92 1.36 -11.95 11.37
CA GLN A 92 2.20 -10.76 11.18
C GLN A 92 1.63 -9.76 10.15
N PRO A 93 1.34 -10.15 8.89
CA PRO A 93 0.78 -9.21 7.93
C PRO A 93 -0.60 -8.67 8.35
N VAL A 94 -1.47 -9.50 8.93
CA VAL A 94 -2.80 -9.07 9.39
C VAL A 94 -2.67 -8.08 10.55
N ARG A 95 -1.85 -8.39 11.57
CA ARG A 95 -1.59 -7.49 12.71
C ARG A 95 -0.97 -6.16 12.26
N PHE A 96 -0.06 -6.19 11.29
CA PHE A 96 0.55 -4.98 10.75
C PHE A 96 -0.50 -4.05 10.11
N MET A 97 -1.41 -4.61 9.28
CA MET A 97 -2.47 -3.83 8.64
C MET A 97 -3.41 -3.21 9.67
N VAL A 98 -3.79 -3.97 10.71
CA VAL A 98 -4.70 -3.51 11.78
C VAL A 98 -4.05 -2.44 12.66
N LEU A 99 -2.84 -2.67 13.18
CA LEU A 99 -2.23 -1.77 14.18
C LEU A 99 -1.53 -0.55 13.56
N ARG A 100 -0.72 -0.78 12.53
CA ARG A 100 0.11 0.28 11.94
C ARG A 100 -0.50 0.86 10.68
N GLY A 101 -0.99 -0.01 9.79
CA GLY A 101 -1.63 0.40 8.56
C GLY A 101 -2.79 1.36 8.83
N ARG A 102 -3.78 0.92 9.61
CA ARG A 102 -5.04 1.66 9.80
C ARG A 102 -4.83 3.12 10.22
N LYS A 103 -3.87 3.39 11.11
CA LYS A 103 -3.56 4.76 11.55
C LYS A 103 -3.18 5.67 10.39
N GLN A 104 -2.34 5.18 9.47
CA GLN A 104 -1.91 5.95 8.31
C GLN A 104 -2.99 6.03 7.22
N TRP A 105 -3.78 4.97 7.06
CA TRP A 105 -4.93 4.97 6.15
C TRP A 105 -5.89 6.11 6.49
N ASN A 106 -6.22 6.24 7.77
CA ASN A 106 -7.11 7.29 8.29
C ASN A 106 -6.57 8.72 8.10
N LEU A 107 -5.27 8.89 7.80
CA LEU A 107 -4.70 10.20 7.49
C LEU A 107 -4.97 10.63 6.03
N ILE A 108 -5.39 9.71 5.15
CA ILE A 108 -5.74 10.02 3.76
C ILE A 108 -7.09 10.76 3.74
N SER A 109 -7.03 12.07 3.93
CA SER A 109 -8.19 12.95 4.15
C SER A 109 -8.28 14.07 3.11
N TYR A 110 -8.27 13.70 1.83
CA TYR A 110 -8.45 14.66 0.74
C TYR A 110 -9.93 14.97 0.51
N ARG A 111 -10.25 16.22 0.16
CA ARG A 111 -11.55 16.65 -0.40
C ARG A 111 -11.60 16.30 -1.90
N ASN A 112 -12.81 16.20 -2.47
CA ASN A 112 -12.95 15.89 -3.90
C ASN A 112 -12.24 16.93 -4.79
N ALA A 113 -12.38 18.22 -4.47
CA ALA A 113 -11.68 19.29 -5.19
C ALA A 113 -10.15 19.13 -5.14
N GLU A 114 -9.60 18.66 -4.02
CA GLU A 114 -8.15 18.43 -3.87
C GLU A 114 -7.70 17.21 -4.68
N LEU A 115 -8.53 16.16 -4.77
CA LEU A 115 -8.24 15.00 -5.62
C LEU A 115 -8.28 15.37 -7.10
N SER A 116 -9.26 16.18 -7.54
CA SER A 116 -9.33 16.70 -8.90
C SER A 116 -8.15 17.62 -9.22
N GLU A 117 -7.79 18.54 -8.34
CA GLU A 117 -6.65 19.45 -8.54
C GLU A 117 -5.32 18.69 -8.57
N LYS A 118 -5.12 17.75 -7.64
CA LYS A 118 -3.86 17.02 -7.48
C LYS A 118 -3.67 15.92 -8.51
N TYR A 119 -4.71 15.21 -8.91
CA TYR A 119 -4.60 14.03 -9.79
C TYR A 119 -5.29 14.17 -11.14
N GLY A 120 -6.05 15.25 -11.35
CA GLY A 120 -6.86 15.41 -12.55
C GLY A 120 -8.02 14.43 -12.63
N TRP A 121 -8.46 13.89 -11.49
CA TRP A 121 -9.56 12.93 -11.43
C TRP A 121 -10.92 13.60 -11.66
N ASP A 122 -11.75 12.93 -12.44
CA ASP A 122 -13.17 13.24 -12.58
C ASP A 122 -14.01 12.63 -11.45
N ASP A 123 -15.31 12.92 -11.46
CA ASP A 123 -16.24 12.46 -10.41
C ASP A 123 -16.33 10.92 -10.34
N GLU A 124 -16.15 10.22 -11.46
CA GLU A 124 -16.19 8.75 -11.50
C GLU A 124 -14.93 8.15 -10.87
N GLU A 125 -13.76 8.68 -11.20
CA GLU A 125 -12.47 8.29 -10.62
C GLU A 125 -12.44 8.58 -9.10
N ILE A 126 -12.98 9.73 -8.68
CA ILE A 126 -13.12 10.07 -7.26
C ILE A 126 -14.06 9.10 -6.55
N ALA A 127 -15.24 8.81 -7.12
CA ALA A 127 -16.19 7.87 -6.54
C ALA A 127 -15.57 6.48 -6.38
N ARG A 128 -14.90 5.99 -7.42
CA ARG A 128 -14.18 4.71 -7.40
C ARG A 128 -13.10 4.68 -6.31
N PHE A 129 -12.31 5.75 -6.17
CA PHE A 129 -11.33 5.85 -5.09
C PHE A 129 -11.98 5.73 -3.70
N ARG A 130 -13.10 6.43 -3.46
CA ARG A 130 -13.81 6.40 -2.17
C ARG A 130 -14.40 5.03 -1.86
N ASP A 131 -14.98 4.37 -2.86
CA ASP A 131 -15.54 3.04 -2.70
C ASP A 131 -14.45 2.03 -2.33
N MET A 132 -13.32 2.03 -3.06
CA MET A 132 -12.17 1.19 -2.71
C MET A 132 -11.61 1.52 -1.33
N TYR A 133 -11.52 2.81 -0.97
CA TYR A 133 -11.06 3.24 0.34
C TYR A 133 -11.91 2.65 1.47
N ARG A 134 -13.23 2.71 1.33
CA ARG A 134 -14.19 2.14 2.29
C ARG A 134 -14.06 0.62 2.35
N GLU A 135 -14.08 -0.07 1.20
CA GLU A 135 -14.00 -1.53 1.16
C GLU A 135 -12.70 -2.08 1.79
N ILE A 136 -11.58 -1.41 1.56
CA ILE A 136 -10.30 -1.76 2.18
C ILE A 136 -10.38 -1.59 3.71
N LEU A 137 -10.95 -0.48 4.19
CA LEU A 137 -11.09 -0.24 5.62
C LEU A 137 -12.03 -1.26 6.28
N ASP A 138 -13.15 -1.58 5.64
CA ASP A 138 -14.09 -2.60 6.10
C ASP A 138 -13.38 -3.97 6.21
N THR A 139 -12.59 -4.34 5.20
CA THR A 139 -11.79 -5.58 5.23
C THR A 139 -10.78 -5.58 6.39
N VAL A 140 -10.15 -4.45 6.70
CA VAL A 140 -9.24 -4.34 7.85
C VAL A 140 -10.00 -4.43 9.19
N ASN A 141 -11.24 -3.95 9.26
CA ASN A 141 -12.09 -4.13 10.44
C ASN A 141 -12.45 -5.61 10.65
N GLU A 142 -12.82 -6.32 9.58
CA GLU A 142 -13.05 -7.77 9.64
C GLU A 142 -11.80 -8.55 10.07
N MET A 143 -10.62 -8.13 9.61
CA MET A 143 -9.34 -8.70 10.04
C MET A 143 -9.08 -8.51 11.54
N GLU A 144 -9.42 -7.35 12.10
CA GLU A 144 -9.31 -7.10 13.54
C GLU A 144 -10.27 -7.99 14.34
N GLU A 145 -11.50 -8.19 13.87
CA GLU A 145 -12.43 -9.15 14.47
C GLU A 145 -11.85 -10.56 14.47
N CYS A 146 -11.20 -10.99 13.38
CA CYS A 146 -10.51 -12.27 13.30
C CYS A 146 -9.38 -12.39 14.34
N LEU A 147 -8.59 -11.33 14.55
CA LEU A 147 -7.55 -11.29 15.59
C LEU A 147 -8.14 -11.39 17.00
N ASN A 148 -9.24 -10.67 17.27
CA ASN A 148 -9.93 -10.69 18.55
C ASN A 148 -10.54 -12.06 18.88
N LEU A 149 -11.17 -12.71 17.89
CA LEU A 149 -11.73 -14.06 18.02
C LEU A 149 -10.64 -15.11 18.30
N ARG A 150 -9.43 -14.88 17.79
CA ARG A 150 -8.25 -15.72 18.02
C ARG A 150 -7.45 -15.31 19.26
N HIS A 151 -7.97 -14.40 20.09
CA HIS A 151 -7.34 -13.91 21.32
C HIS A 151 -5.93 -13.35 21.13
N VAL A 152 -5.66 -12.74 19.98
CA VAL A 152 -4.39 -12.07 19.70
C VAL A 152 -4.32 -10.75 20.47
N ASP A 153 -3.20 -10.49 21.15
CA ASP A 153 -2.94 -9.22 21.80
C ASP A 153 -2.68 -8.10 20.77
N LEU A 154 -3.56 -7.11 20.76
CA LEU A 154 -3.53 -5.92 19.90
C LEU A 154 -3.00 -4.67 20.61
N SER A 155 -2.41 -4.80 21.79
CA SER A 155 -1.68 -3.68 22.39
C SER A 155 -0.53 -3.27 21.47
N ASP A 156 -0.40 -1.95 21.23
CA ASP A 156 0.74 -1.37 20.52
C ASP A 156 2.00 -1.62 21.36
N GLN A 157 2.89 -2.48 20.85
CA GLN A 157 4.27 -2.61 21.34
C GLN A 157 5.21 -1.75 20.50
#